data_AF-A0A392NM31-F1
#
_entry.id   AF-A0A392NM31-F1
#
_cell.length_a   1.000
_cell.length_b   1.000
_cell.length_c   1.000
_cell.angle_alpha   90.00
_cell.angle_beta   90.00
_cell.angle_gamma   90.00
#
_symmetry.space_group_name_H-M   'P 1'
#
loop_
_entity.id
_entity.type
_entity.pdbx_description
1 polymer ?
#
loop_
_entity_poly.entity_id
_entity_poly.type
_entity_poly.pdbx_seq_one_letter_code
_entity_poly.pdbx_strand_id
1 'polypeptide(L)' 'TPVNLDTLYYAEYNNHGPGAGVENRVKWSGYHVLTDASQASNFTVAQLISGNQWLPATSVPFTPGLGN' A
#
# COMPACT_ATOMS: atom_id res chain seq x y z
N THR A 1 -26.01 -11.50 1.94
CA THR A 1 -25.56 -10.42 1.03
C THR A 1 -24.33 -10.93 0.29
N PRO A 2 -24.17 -10.72 -1.04
CA PRO A 2 -22.95 -11.11 -1.71
C PRO A 2 -21.82 -10.24 -1.19
N VAL A 3 -20.76 -10.87 -0.67
CA VAL A 3 -19.56 -10.14 -0.26
C VAL A 3 -18.80 -9.83 -1.56
N ASN A 4 -18.60 -8.54 -1.85
CA ASN A 4 -18.00 -8.07 -3.11
C ASN A 4 -16.47 -8.19 -3.06
N LEU A 5 -15.99 -9.44 -3.05
CA LEU A 5 -14.59 -9.80 -2.77
C LEU A 5 -13.69 -9.77 -4.00
N ASP A 6 -14.29 -9.58 -5.16
CA ASP A 6 -13.67 -9.46 -6.48
C ASP A 6 -13.46 -8.02 -6.93
N THR A 7 -14.06 -7.04 -6.22
CA THR A 7 -13.97 -5.61 -6.55
C THR A 7 -13.14 -4.79 -5.57
N LEU A 8 -12.80 -5.34 -4.40
CA LEU A 8 -11.90 -4.69 -3.45
C LEU A 8 -10.44 -4.77 -3.92
N TYR A 9 -9.58 -3.92 -3.34
CA TYR A 9 -8.14 -3.97 -3.55
C TYR A 9 -7.42 -3.91 -2.19
N TYR A 10 -7.05 -5.08 -1.67
CA TYR A 10 -6.22 -5.22 -0.47
C TYR A 10 -4.85 -5.72 -0.87
N ALA A 11 -3.81 -5.05 -0.39
CA ALA A 11 -2.45 -5.35 -0.80
C ALA A 11 -1.48 -5.37 0.39
N GLU A 12 -0.57 -6.33 0.39
CA GLU A 12 0.58 -6.40 1.31
C GLU A 12 1.88 -6.24 0.50
N TYR A 13 2.79 -5.37 0.96
CA TYR A 13 4.11 -5.15 0.36
C TYR A 13 5.17 -5.06 1.45
N ASN A 14 6.17 -5.94 1.40
CA ASN A 14 7.36 -5.91 2.25
C ASN A 14 7.07 -5.71 3.76
N ASN A 15 5.99 -6.33 4.27
CA ASN A 15 5.69 -6.39 5.70
C ASN A 15 6.70 -7.30 6.41
N HIS A 16 7.01 -7.00 7.67
CA HIS A 16 7.98 -7.76 8.47
C HIS A 16 7.42 -8.17 9.84
N GLY A 17 7.98 -9.22 10.43
CA GLY A 17 7.63 -9.74 11.75
C GLY A 17 6.74 -11.00 11.72
N PRO A 18 6.44 -11.60 12.89
CA PRO A 18 5.80 -12.92 12.98
C PRO A 18 4.41 -13.03 12.31
N GLY A 19 3.70 -11.91 12.14
CA GLY A 19 2.37 -11.88 11.51
C GLY A 19 2.36 -11.55 10.01
N ALA A 20 3.52 -11.28 9.41
CA ALA A 20 3.65 -10.82 8.02
C ALA A 20 3.58 -11.96 6.99
N GLY A 21 3.53 -13.23 7.42
CA GLY A 21 3.36 -14.36 6.53
C GLY A 21 2.07 -14.25 5.71
N VAL A 22 2.20 -14.40 4.39
CA VAL A 22 1.08 -14.27 3.43
C VAL A 22 0.49 -15.63 3.03
N GLU A 23 1.13 -16.74 3.41
CA GLU A 23 0.81 -18.09 2.97
C GLU A 23 -0.58 -18.58 3.38
N ASN A 24 -1.13 -18.04 4.48
CA ASN A 24 -2.43 -18.40 5.02
C ASN A 24 -3.49 -17.29 4.85
N ARG A 25 -3.23 -16.31 3.97
CA ARG A 25 -4.19 -15.23 3.69
C ARG A 25 -5.35 -15.72 2.83
N VAL A 26 -6.42 -14.93 2.83
CA VAL A 26 -7.62 -15.16 2.02
C VAL A 26 -7.28 -15.22 0.52
N LYS A 27 -8.04 -16.01 -0.24
CA LYS A 27 -7.83 -16.21 -1.70
C LYS A 27 -8.71 -15.32 -2.57
N TRP A 28 -9.14 -14.17 -2.05
CA TRP A 28 -10.03 -13.27 -2.78
C TRP A 28 -9.31 -12.68 -3.98
N SER A 29 -10.02 -12.53 -5.10
CA SER A 29 -9.43 -11.94 -6.32
C SER A 29 -8.93 -10.51 -6.10
N GLY A 30 -9.54 -9.77 -5.16
CA GLY A 30 -9.10 -8.44 -4.74
C GLY A 30 -7.95 -8.41 -3.73
N TYR A 31 -7.41 -9.55 -3.28
CA TYR A 31 -6.24 -9.61 -2.41
C TYR A 31 -4.96 -9.81 -3.22
N HIS A 32 -3.95 -8.99 -2.95
CA HIS A 32 -2.73 -8.91 -3.72
C HIS A 32 -1.50 -8.96 -2.80
N VAL A 33 -0.54 -9.82 -3.13
CA VAL A 33 0.82 -9.73 -2.59
C VAL A 33 1.64 -8.98 -3.63
N LEU A 34 2.09 -7.78 -3.29
CA LEU A 34 2.91 -6.98 -4.19
C LEU A 34 4.38 -7.38 -4.00
N THR A 35 5.06 -7.67 -5.11
CA THR A 35 6.49 -8.01 -5.12
C THR A 35 7.33 -6.95 -5.82
N ASP A 36 6.71 -6.08 -6.61
CA ASP A 36 7.35 -4.97 -7.29
C ASP A 36 7.10 -3.64 -6.56
N ALA A 37 8.20 -2.93 -6.26
CA ALA A 37 8.17 -1.60 -5.69
C ALA A 37 7.36 -0.61 -6.54
N SER A 38 7.32 -0.80 -7.87
CA SER A 38 6.54 0.06 -8.77
C SER A 38 5.05 0.03 -8.45
N GLN A 39 4.50 -1.14 -8.08
CA GLN A 39 3.10 -1.29 -7.70
C GLN A 39 2.79 -0.60 -6.36
N ALA A 40 3.68 -0.78 -5.38
CA ALA A 40 3.56 -0.16 -4.07
C ALA A 40 3.75 1.37 -4.12
N SER A 41 4.55 1.86 -5.07
CA SER A 41 4.85 3.30 -5.22
C SER A 41 3.60 4.15 -5.45
N ASN A 42 2.55 3.60 -6.06
CA ASN A 42 1.26 4.26 -6.30
C ASN A 42 0.55 4.67 -5.00
N PHE A 43 0.86 4.01 -3.89
CA PHE A 43 0.25 4.26 -2.58
C PHE A 43 1.11 5.14 -1.66
N THR A 44 2.21 5.69 -2.18
CA THR A 44 3.09 6.61 -1.44
C THR A 44 2.50 8.01 -1.33
N VAL A 45 3.04 8.82 -0.42
CA VAL A 45 2.62 10.21 -0.20
C VAL A 45 2.70 11.05 -1.48
N ALA A 46 3.77 10.90 -2.26
CA ALA A 46 3.96 11.66 -3.48
C ALA A 46 2.96 11.28 -4.58
N GLN A 47 2.59 9.99 -4.70
CA GLN A 47 1.72 9.51 -5.78
C GLN A 47 0.24 9.59 -5.43
N LEU A 48 -0.15 9.10 -4.24
CA LEU A 48 -1.57 8.95 -3.89
C LEU A 48 -2.25 10.30 -3.61
N ILE A 49 -1.55 11.20 -2.93
CA ILE A 49 -2.13 12.47 -2.42
C ILE A 49 -1.39 13.71 -2.93
N SER A 50 -0.50 13.53 -3.91
CA SER A 50 0.34 14.61 -4.44
C SER A 50 1.05 15.41 -3.34
N GLY A 51 1.49 14.74 -2.28
CA GLY A 51 1.92 15.37 -1.03
C GLY A 51 3.05 16.40 -1.19
N ASN A 52 3.92 16.21 -2.17
CA ASN A 52 4.99 17.17 -2.51
C ASN A 52 4.47 18.57 -2.86
N GLN A 53 3.20 18.71 -3.28
CA GLN A 53 2.63 20.00 -3.67
C GLN A 53 2.17 20.84 -2.46
N TRP A 54 1.85 20.22 -1.33
CA TRP A 54 1.16 20.92 -0.24
C TRP A 54 1.72 20.64 1.16
N LEU A 55 2.28 19.46 1.42
CA LEU A 55 2.87 19.13 2.72
C LEU A 55 4.05 20.02 3.12
N PRO A 56 4.95 20.46 2.21
CA PRO A 56 6.06 21.35 2.60
C PRO A 56 5.60 22.65 3.29
N ALA A 57 4.43 23.19 2.95
CA ALA A 57 3.88 24.39 3.56
C ALA A 57 3.40 24.17 5.01
N THR A 58 3.15 22.93 5.41
CA THR A 58 2.67 22.58 6.76
C THR A 58 3.79 22.50 7.79
N SER A 59 5.06 22.45 7.35
CA SER A 59 6.23 22.18 8.19
C SER A 59 6.21 20.81 8.91
N VAL A 60 5.24 19.94 8.62
CA VAL A 60 5.20 18.57 9.14
C VAL A 60 6.21 17.70 8.37
N PRO A 61 7.13 16.98 9.04
CA PRO A 61 8.03 16.05 8.38
C PRO A 61 7.27 14.90 7.71
N PHE A 62 7.66 14.52 6.50
CA PHE A 62 7.06 13.39 5.79
C PHE A 62 8.06 12.68 4.87
N THR A 63 7.78 11.42 4.56
CA THR A 63 8.53 10.63 3.57
C THR A 63 7.71 10.55 2.27
N PRO A 64 8.21 11.06 1.13
CA PRO A 64 7.42 11.16 -0.09
C PRO A 64 7.20 9.82 -0.80
N GLY A 65 8.15 8.89 -0.71
CA GLY A 65 8.16 7.63 -1.44
C GLY A 65 8.28 6.41 -0.52
N LEU A 66 8.58 5.26 -1.13
CA LEU A 66 9.01 4.08 -0.36
C LEU A 66 10.36 4.41 0.31
N GLY A 67 10.53 4.00 1.56
CA GLY A 67 11.81 4.11 2.25
C GLY A 67 12.87 3.26 1.54
N ASN A 68 14.13 3.71 1.59
CA ASN A 68 15.26 2.82 1.33
C ASN A 68 15.42 1.83 2.49
#